data_AF-A0A940ALC1-F1
#
_entry.id   AF-A0A940ALC1-F1
#
_cell.length_a   1.000
_cell.length_b   1.000
_cell.length_c   1.000
_cell.angle_alpha   90.00
_cell.angle_beta   90.00
_cell.angle_gamma   90.00
#
_symmetry.space_group_name_H-M   'P 1'
#
loop_
_entity.id
_entity.type
_entity.pdbx_description
1 polymer ?
#
loop_
_entity_poly.entity_id
_entity_poly.type
_entity_poly.pdbx_seq_one_letter_code
_entity_poly.pdbx_strand_id
1 'polypeptide(L)'
;MGRKFDVLVRSSLPMVQDPEISDYVKGLVARIAKAIPPQPFAFQTGVILHNAMNAFAVPGGYVYVFTGLLMHFESEAQVAGVLCHELAHVTQRHVASRLERAQVVTLGSLLLAVAG
;
A
#
# COMPACT_ATOMS: atom_id res chain seq x y z
N MET A 1 13.12 -0.43 7.93
CA MET A 1 12.95 0.02 6.54
C MET A 1 11.56 0.59 6.26
N GLY A 2 10.46 -0.14 6.52
CA GLY A 2 9.08 0.35 6.33
C GLY A 2 8.79 1.78 6.81
N ARG A 3 9.17 2.11 8.05
CA ARG A 3 8.98 3.46 8.60
C ARG A 3 9.72 4.56 7.81
N LYS A 4 10.92 4.27 7.28
CA LYS A 4 11.66 5.24 6.45
C LYS A 4 10.92 5.49 5.13
N PHE A 5 10.31 4.45 4.57
CA PHE A 5 9.45 4.59 3.39
C PHE A 5 8.20 5.39 3.66
N ASP A 6 7.53 5.14 4.78
CA ASP A 6 6.34 5.90 5.13
C ASP A 6 6.64 7.40 5.25
N VAL A 7 7.74 7.74 5.90
CA VAL A 7 8.23 9.12 5.95
C VAL A 7 8.48 9.68 4.54
N LEU A 8 9.19 8.93 3.68
CA LEU A 8 9.50 9.38 2.33
C LEU A 8 8.23 9.61 1.49
N VAL A 9 7.30 8.64 1.47
CA VAL A 9 6.05 8.72 0.73
C VAL A 9 5.24 9.93 1.18
N ARG A 10 5.02 10.08 2.49
CA ARG A 10 4.24 11.19 3.05
C ARG A 10 4.90 12.55 2.86
N SER A 11 6.24 12.62 2.75
CA SER A 11 6.96 13.86 2.49
C SER A 11 7.00 14.26 1.02
N SER A 12 6.89 13.28 0.11
CA SER A 12 7.12 13.48 -1.33
C SER A 12 5.84 13.47 -2.17
N LEU A 13 4.75 12.87 -1.67
CA LEU A 13 3.49 12.73 -2.38
C LEU A 13 2.35 13.43 -1.62
N PRO A 14 1.45 14.14 -2.33
CA PRO A 14 0.31 14.78 -1.70
C PRO A 14 -0.66 13.71 -1.16
N MET A 15 -0.97 13.81 0.13
CA MET A 15 -1.88 12.90 0.80
C MET A 15 -3.28 13.49 0.87
N VAL A 16 -4.30 12.66 0.68
CA VAL A 16 -5.68 13.02 1.00
C VAL A 16 -5.82 13.07 2.52
N GLN A 17 -6.34 14.18 3.06
CA GLN A 17 -6.56 14.37 4.49
C GLN A 17 -8.03 14.21 4.90
N ASP A 18 -8.89 13.88 3.96
CA ASP A 18 -10.31 13.64 4.20
C ASP A 18 -10.49 12.39 5.10
N PRO A 19 -11.11 12.54 6.29
CA PRO A 19 -11.35 11.43 7.20
C PRO A 19 -12.27 10.35 6.62
N GLU A 20 -13.28 10.72 5.83
CA GLU A 20 -14.24 9.78 5.26
C GLU A 20 -13.54 8.83 4.28
N ILE A 21 -12.71 9.39 3.40
CA ILE A 21 -11.91 8.62 2.45
C ILE A 21 -10.88 7.75 3.18
N SER A 22 -10.24 8.30 4.20
CA SER A 22 -9.23 7.60 4.98
C SER A 22 -9.81 6.42 5.75
N ASP A 23 -10.96 6.61 6.39
CA ASP A 23 -11.66 5.58 7.15
C ASP A 23 -12.26 4.51 6.24
N TYR A 24 -12.75 4.89 5.05
CA TYR A 24 -13.18 3.94 4.03
C TYR A 24 -12.05 2.96 3.66
N VAL A 25 -10.89 3.49 3.25
CA VAL A 25 -9.75 2.67 2.83
C VAL A 25 -9.21 1.85 4.01
N LYS A 26 -9.12 2.44 5.19
CA LYS A 26 -8.72 1.74 6.42
C LYS A 26 -9.66 0.58 6.74
N GLY A 27 -10.97 0.80 6.63
CA GLY A 27 -12.00 -0.20 6.85
C GLY A 27 -11.91 -1.35 5.85
N LEU A 28 -11.70 -1.03 4.57
CA LEU A 28 -11.52 -2.04 3.52
C LEU A 28 -10.29 -2.90 3.76
N VAL A 29 -9.13 -2.28 4.01
CA VAL A 29 -7.88 -3.02 4.32
C VAL A 29 -8.03 -3.84 5.60
N ALA A 30 -8.72 -3.32 6.62
CA ALA A 30 -8.97 -4.08 7.85
C ALA A 30 -9.86 -5.31 7.61
N ARG A 31 -10.85 -5.23 6.72
CA ARG A 31 -11.66 -6.41 6.32
C ARG A 31 -10.80 -7.47 5.63
N ILE A 32 -9.95 -7.05 4.70
CA ILE A 32 -9.03 -7.95 3.98
C ILE A 32 -8.04 -8.59 4.97
N ALA A 33 -7.45 -7.78 5.86
CA ALA A 33 -6.44 -8.23 6.82
C ALA A 33 -6.96 -9.32 7.78
N LYS A 34 -8.25 -9.38 8.07
CA LYS A 34 -8.86 -10.44 8.88
C LYS A 34 -8.76 -11.83 8.26
N ALA A 35 -8.64 -11.91 6.93
CA ALA A 35 -8.50 -13.17 6.20
C ALA A 35 -7.04 -13.60 6.01
N ILE A 36 -6.07 -12.74 6.38
CA ILE A 36 -4.64 -13.00 6.23
C ILE A 36 -4.10 -13.67 7.51
N PRO A 37 -3.15 -14.63 7.40
CA PRO A 37 -2.46 -15.18 8.57
C PRO A 37 -1.84 -14.09 9.45
N PRO A 38 -1.70 -14.30 10.77
CA PRO A 38 -1.16 -13.30 11.68
C PRO A 38 0.18 -12.72 11.19
N GLN A 39 0.25 -11.40 11.11
CA GLN A 39 1.45 -10.67 10.72
C GLN A 39 2.13 -10.05 11.94
N PRO A 40 3.47 -9.90 11.93
CA PRO A 40 4.20 -9.27 13.03
C PRO A 40 4.06 -7.74 13.08
N PHE A 41 3.16 -7.17 12.29
CA PHE A 41 2.90 -5.73 12.16
C PHE A 41 1.41 -5.46 11.94
N ALA A 42 0.97 -4.26 12.30
CA ALA A 42 -0.35 -3.77 11.94
C ALA A 42 -0.34 -3.11 10.56
N PHE A 43 -1.44 -3.22 9.82
CA PHE A 43 -1.59 -2.49 8.57
C PHE A 43 -1.93 -1.01 8.83
N GLN A 44 -1.20 -0.12 8.18
CA GLN A 44 -1.43 1.32 8.20
C GLN A 44 -1.72 1.78 6.78
N THR A 45 -2.77 2.58 6.60
CA THR A 45 -3.21 3.02 5.28
C THR A 45 -2.89 4.49 5.05
N GLY A 46 -2.75 4.85 3.77
CA GLY A 46 -2.71 6.23 3.31
C GLY A 46 -3.32 6.34 1.92
N VAL A 47 -3.94 7.49 1.63
CA VAL A 47 -4.50 7.76 0.32
C VAL A 47 -3.71 8.88 -0.35
N ILE A 48 -3.17 8.60 -1.53
CA ILE A 48 -2.33 9.51 -2.30
C ILE A 48 -3.23 10.21 -3.33
N LEU A 49 -3.19 11.53 -3.35
CA LEU A 49 -3.90 12.35 -4.31
C LEU A 49 -3.17 12.33 -5.66
N HIS A 50 -3.49 11.37 -6.52
CA HIS A 50 -2.87 11.20 -7.82
C HIS A 50 -3.76 10.37 -8.75
N ASN A 51 -3.87 10.78 -10.01
CA ASN A 51 -4.80 10.20 -10.99
C ASN A 51 -4.37 8.82 -11.55
N ALA A 52 -3.28 8.25 -11.04
CA ALA A 52 -2.83 6.94 -11.51
C ALA A 52 -3.73 5.86 -10.92
N MET A 53 -4.08 4.85 -11.74
CA MET A 53 -4.74 3.64 -11.27
C MET A 53 -3.72 2.73 -10.60
N ASN A 54 -3.37 3.03 -9.34
CA ASN A 54 -2.34 2.29 -8.61
C ASN A 54 -2.66 2.14 -7.12
N ALA A 55 -2.12 1.10 -6.51
CA ALA A 55 -2.00 0.90 -5.08
C ALA A 55 -0.73 0.08 -4.81
N PHE A 56 -0.11 0.23 -3.65
CA PHE A 56 1.07 -0.53 -3.31
C PHE A 56 1.19 -0.74 -1.80
N ALA A 57 1.81 -1.86 -1.41
CA ALA A 57 2.17 -2.14 -0.02
C ALA A 57 3.69 -2.23 0.14
N VAL A 58 4.23 -1.67 1.22
CA VAL A 58 5.65 -1.76 1.56
C VAL A 58 5.86 -2.52 2.87
N PRO A 59 7.06 -3.12 3.08
CA PRO A 59 7.32 -3.91 4.28
C PRO A 59 7.01 -3.17 5.58
N GLY A 60 6.45 -3.88 6.55
CA GLY A 60 6.02 -3.30 7.82
C GLY A 60 4.57 -2.82 7.85
N GLY A 61 3.78 -3.16 6.82
CA GLY A 61 2.32 -3.01 6.84
C GLY A 61 1.79 -1.68 6.30
N TYR A 62 2.62 -0.85 5.66
CA TYR A 62 2.13 0.41 5.08
C TYR A 62 1.53 0.14 3.70
N VAL A 63 0.29 0.57 3.50
CA VAL A 63 -0.51 0.36 2.29
C VAL A 63 -0.96 1.72 1.77
N TYR A 64 -0.69 2.01 0.50
CA TYR A 64 -1.08 3.26 -0.14
C TYR A 64 -2.00 3.01 -1.32
N VAL A 65 -3.05 3.81 -1.41
CA VAL A 65 -4.05 3.74 -2.48
C VAL A 65 -4.12 5.09 -3.18
N PHE A 66 -4.11 5.10 -4.52
CA PHE A 66 -4.19 6.33 -5.29
C PHE A 66 -5.66 6.69 -5.50
N THR A 67 -5.99 7.98 -5.46
CA THR A 67 -7.36 8.44 -5.78
C THR A 67 -7.77 8.04 -7.19
N GLY A 68 -6.83 7.98 -8.15
CA GLY A 68 -7.09 7.44 -9.48
C GLY A 68 -7.63 6.01 -9.44
N LEU A 69 -7.09 5.13 -8.60
CA LEU A 69 -7.63 3.78 -8.45
C LEU A 69 -9.06 3.81 -7.88
N LEU A 70 -9.32 4.62 -6.87
CA LEU A 70 -10.67 4.70 -6.28
C LEU A 70 -11.72 5.26 -7.24
N MET A 71 -11.34 6.22 -8.10
CA MET A 71 -12.27 6.88 -9.02
C MET A 71 -12.55 6.11 -10.32
N HIS A 72 -11.66 5.22 -10.74
CA HIS A 72 -11.84 4.49 -12.01
C HIS A 72 -12.53 3.14 -11.86
N PHE A 73 -12.54 2.56 -10.66
CA PHE A 73 -13.16 1.26 -10.43
C PHE A 73 -14.64 1.43 -10.07
N GLU A 74 -15.50 0.62 -10.69
CA GLU A 74 -16.95 0.71 -10.56
C GLU A 74 -17.48 -0.03 -9.33
N SER A 75 -16.66 -0.86 -8.70
CA SER A 75 -17.04 -1.64 -7.52
C SER A 75 -15.93 -1.77 -6.48
N GLU A 76 -16.33 -1.79 -5.22
CA GLU A 76 -15.42 -2.06 -4.09
C GLU A 76 -14.71 -3.41 -4.24
N ALA A 77 -15.37 -4.42 -4.82
CA ALA A 77 -14.80 -5.75 -5.00
C ALA A 77 -13.54 -5.72 -5.88
N GLN A 78 -13.50 -4.86 -6.90
CA GLN A 78 -12.32 -4.73 -7.74
C GLN A 78 -11.16 -4.02 -7.02
N VAL A 79 -11.46 -2.95 -6.26
CA VAL A 79 -10.47 -2.30 -5.39
C VAL A 79 -9.92 -3.29 -4.37
N ALA A 80 -10.80 -4.09 -3.76
CA ALA A 80 -10.41 -5.15 -2.84
C ALA A 80 -9.52 -6.21 -3.51
N GLY A 81 -9.81 -6.58 -4.75
CA GLY A 81 -8.99 -7.51 -5.52
C GLY A 81 -7.55 -7.03 -5.72
N VAL A 82 -7.36 -5.76 -6.08
CA VAL A 82 -6.02 -5.14 -6.19
C VAL A 82 -5.33 -5.13 -4.82
N LEU A 83 -6.03 -4.68 -3.77
CA LEU A 83 -5.45 -4.66 -2.43
C LEU A 83 -5.06 -6.06 -1.94
N CYS A 84 -5.87 -7.08 -2.19
CA CYS A 84 -5.53 -8.47 -1.87
C CYS A 84 -4.23 -8.91 -2.56
N HIS A 85 -4.05 -8.56 -3.84
CA HIS A 85 -2.81 -8.83 -4.58
C HIS A 85 -1.59 -8.18 -3.92
N GLU A 86 -1.68 -6.88 -3.61
CA GLU A 86 -0.60 -6.13 -2.96
C GLU A 86 -0.27 -6.66 -1.56
N LEU A 87 -1.30 -6.99 -0.77
CA LEU A 87 -1.12 -7.53 0.56
C LEU A 87 -0.52 -8.95 0.50
N ALA A 88 -0.83 -9.75 -0.52
CA ALA A 88 -0.18 -11.05 -0.71
C ALA A 88 1.33 -10.90 -0.96
N HIS A 89 1.74 -9.94 -1.80
CA HIS A 89 3.17 -9.66 -2.05
C HIS A 89 3.94 -9.26 -0.81
N VAL A 90 3.36 -8.40 0.03
CA VAL A 90 4.04 -7.91 1.24
C VAL A 90 4.10 -8.98 2.35
N THR A 91 3.05 -9.80 2.47
CA THR A 91 2.94 -10.84 3.52
C THR A 91 3.79 -12.07 3.21
N GLN A 92 3.98 -12.41 1.94
CA GLN A 92 4.82 -13.54 1.52
C GLN A 92 6.33 -13.25 1.52
N ARG A 93 6.77 -12.12 2.11
CA ARG A 93 8.19 -11.72 2.29
C ARG A 93 9.03 -11.60 1.00
N HIS A 94 8.47 -11.76 -0.19
CA HIS A 94 9.21 -11.58 -1.45
C HIS A 94 9.75 -10.15 -1.63
N VAL A 95 9.00 -9.14 -1.17
CA VAL A 95 9.43 -7.73 -1.26
C VAL A 95 10.54 -7.41 -0.24
N ALA A 96 10.46 -7.97 0.98
CA ALA A 96 11.46 -7.72 2.01
C ALA A 96 12.85 -8.27 1.62
N SER A 97 12.90 -9.49 1.07
CA SER A 97 14.16 -10.12 0.64
C SER A 97 14.80 -9.43 -0.58
N ARG A 98 14.01 -8.87 -1.50
CA ARG A 98 14.51 -8.08 -2.64
C ARG A 98 15.03 -6.71 -2.20
N LEU A 99 14.34 -6.04 -1.27
CA LEU A 99 14.75 -4.73 -0.76
C LEU A 99 15.95 -4.80 0.19
N GLU A 100 16.11 -5.87 0.98
CA GLU A 100 17.32 -6.07 1.80
C GLU A 100 18.60 -6.16 0.95
N ARG A 101 18.50 -6.67 -0.27
CA ARG A 101 19.62 -6.72 -1.22
C ARG A 101 19.95 -5.35 -1.82
N ALA A 102 19.01 -4.41 -1.80
CA ALA A 102 19.22 -3.05 -2.28
C ALA A 102 19.73 -2.16 -1.14
N GLN A 103 21.05 -1.95 -1.04
CA GLN A 103 21.67 -1.09 -0.01
C GLN A 103 21.18 0.37 -0.06
N VAL A 104 20.70 0.83 -1.22
CA VAL A 104 20.09 2.16 -1.42
C VAL A 104 18.65 1.97 -1.87
N VAL A 105 17.76 2.58 -1.10
CA VAL A 105 16.33 2.48 -1.27
C VAL A 105 15.82 3.82 -1.84
N THR A 106 15.31 3.80 -3.07
CA THR A 106 14.74 4.97 -3.76
C THR A 106 13.27 4.72 -4.14
N LEU A 107 12.52 5.80 -4.42
CA LEU A 107 11.14 5.71 -4.95
C LEU A 107 11.05 4.85 -6.22
N GLY A 108 12.08 4.84 -7.08
CA GLY A 108 12.13 3.98 -8.26
C GLY A 108 12.29 2.50 -7.92
N SER A 109 13.16 2.16 -6.96
CA SER A 109 13.35 0.78 -6.50
C SER A 109 12.10 0.18 -5.84
N LEU A 110 11.22 1.03 -5.29
CA LEU A 110 9.94 0.64 -4.70
C LEU A 110 8.92 0.21 -5.73
N LEU A 111 8.69 1.05 -6.73
CA LEU A 111 7.74 0.73 -7.80
C LEU A 111 8.11 -0.59 -8.45
N LEU A 112 9.40 -0.84 -8.65
CA LEU A 112 9.89 -2.10 -9.20
C LEU A 112 9.66 -3.31 -8.28
N ALA A 113 9.67 -3.12 -6.96
CA ALA A 113 9.51 -4.19 -5.99
C ALA A 113 8.04 -4.56 -5.76
N VAL A 114 7.12 -3.63 -6.04
CA VAL A 114 5.68 -3.81 -5.82
C VAL A 114 4.93 -4.08 -7.13
N ALA A 115 5.41 -3.58 -8.27
CA ALA A 115 4.85 -3.86 -9.60
C ALA A 115 5.26 -5.24 -10.16
N GLY A 116 5.27 -6.27 -9.30
CA GLY A 116 5.68 -7.64 -9.66
C GLY A 116 5.00 -8.17 -10.92
#